data_AF-A0A2Z7ASF0-F1
#
_entry.id   AF-A0A2Z7ASF0-F1
#
_cell.length_a   1.000
_cell.length_b   1.000
_cell.length_c   1.000
_cell.angle_alpha   90.00
_cell.angle_beta   90.00
_cell.angle_gamma   90.00
#
_symmetry.space_group_name_H-M   'P 1'
#
loop_
_entity.id
_entity.type
_entity.pdbx_description
1 polymer ?
#
loop_
_entity_poly.entity_id
_entity_poly.type
_entity_poly.pdbx_seq_one_letter_code
_entity_poly.pdbx_strand_id
1 'polypeptide(L)'
;MREVHLTLVGGHSGALRTLKQIASTFFWSGMKEDVAKFVAECVICQRQKYEATRPAGLLQPLPVPTAIWEDIVMDFIVGLTQIEGF
;
A
#
# COMPACT_ATOMS: atom_id res chain seq x y z
N MET A 1 -10.23 16.00 -13.72
CA MET A 1 -9.50 14.88 -13.10
C MET A 1 -8.05 15.20 -12.77
N ARG A 2 -7.23 15.69 -13.72
CA ARG A 2 -5.81 16.02 -13.46
C ARG A 2 -5.60 16.98 -12.30
N GLU A 3 -6.31 18.10 -12.27
CA GLU A 3 -6.17 19.11 -11.20
C GLU A 3 -6.50 18.56 -9.81
N VAL A 4 -7.49 17.68 -9.73
CA VAL A 4 -8.01 17.10 -8.48
C VAL A 4 -7.13 15.95 -7.97
N HIS A 5 -6.32 15.33 -8.83
CA HIS A 5 -5.57 14.12 -8.49
C HIS A 5 -4.04 14.27 -8.62
N LEU A 6 -3.55 14.88 -9.69
CA LEU A 6 -2.12 14.94 -10.03
C LEU A 6 -1.37 16.14 -9.42
N THR A 7 -2.09 17.09 -8.83
CA THR A 7 -1.47 18.26 -8.20
C THR A 7 -1.00 17.93 -6.78
N LEU A 8 -0.12 18.75 -6.22
CA LEU A 8 0.27 18.66 -4.80
C LEU A 8 -0.94 18.74 -3.87
N VAL A 9 -1.92 19.58 -4.21
CA VAL A 9 -3.17 19.74 -3.45
C VAL A 9 -4.07 18.50 -3.59
N GLY A 10 -4.13 17.90 -4.79
CA GLY A 10 -4.85 16.65 -5.05
C GLY A 10 -4.18 15.41 -4.44
N GLY A 11 -2.86 15.47 -4.26
CA GLY A 11 -2.06 14.54 -3.47
C GLY A 11 -2.14 13.09 -3.92
N HIS A 12 -2.44 12.80 -5.19
CA HIS A 12 -2.61 11.43 -5.70
C HIS A 12 -3.64 10.62 -4.89
N SER A 13 -4.69 11.31 -4.44
CA SER A 13 -5.78 10.76 -3.64
C SER A 13 -6.43 9.54 -4.30
N GLY A 14 -6.92 8.59 -3.50
CA GLY A 14 -7.63 7.41 -4.01
C GLY A 14 -8.93 7.74 -4.76
N ALA A 15 -9.42 6.79 -5.55
CA ALA A 15 -10.56 6.97 -6.45
C ALA A 15 -11.80 7.56 -5.77
N LEU A 16 -12.15 7.13 -4.56
CA LEU A 16 -13.30 7.65 -3.82
C LEU A 16 -13.16 9.13 -3.45
N ARG A 17 -11.97 9.56 -3.03
CA ARG A 17 -11.70 10.96 -2.66
C ARG A 17 -11.69 11.85 -3.90
N THR A 18 -11.07 11.38 -4.98
CA THR A 18 -11.09 12.06 -6.28
C THR A 18 -12.51 12.18 -6.82
N LEU A 19 -13.32 11.13 -6.71
CA LEU A 19 -14.74 11.14 -7.11
C LEU A 19 -15.53 12.18 -6.32
N LYS A 20 -15.39 12.18 -4.98
CA LYS A 20 -16.08 13.12 -4.11
C LYS A 20 -15.76 14.58 -4.44
N GLN A 21 -14.50 14.89 -4.75
CA GLN A 21 -14.10 16.25 -5.13
C GLN A 21 -14.59 16.64 -6.52
N ILE A 22 -14.64 15.72 -7.48
CA ILE A 22 -15.18 16.03 -8.82
C ILE A 22 -16.70 16.22 -8.74
N ALA A 23 -17.37 15.38 -7.95
CA ALA A 23 -18.82 15.40 -7.77
C ALA A 23 -19.36 16.67 -7.10
N SER A 24 -18.50 17.52 -6.51
CA SER A 24 -18.95 18.81 -5.96
C SER A 24 -19.30 19.84 -7.03
N THR A 25 -18.80 19.65 -8.26
CA THR A 25 -18.87 20.65 -9.32
C THR A 25 -19.37 20.08 -10.64
N PHE A 26 -19.22 18.76 -10.85
CA PHE A 26 -19.56 18.11 -12.11
C PHE A 26 -20.33 16.81 -11.89
N PHE A 27 -21.15 16.44 -12.88
CA PHE A 27 -21.81 15.15 -12.94
C PHE A 27 -21.92 14.71 -14.40
N TRP A 28 -21.68 13.43 -14.66
CA TRP A 28 -21.94 12.79 -15.94
C TRP A 28 -22.19 11.28 -15.76
N SER A 29 -22.83 10.67 -16.75
CA SER A 29 -23.04 9.21 -16.78
C SER A 29 -21.70 8.49 -16.94
N GLY A 30 -21.40 7.52 -16.07
CA GLY A 30 -20.13 6.80 -16.09
C GLY A 30 -19.00 7.44 -15.28
N MET A 31 -19.28 8.54 -14.55
CA MET A 31 -18.26 9.28 -13.79
C MET A 31 -17.45 8.42 -12.83
N LYS A 32 -18.10 7.46 -12.16
CA LYS A 32 -17.44 6.59 -11.19
C LYS A 32 -16.42 5.69 -11.87
N GLU A 33 -16.80 5.09 -13.00
CA GLU A 33 -15.94 4.22 -13.80
C GLU A 33 -14.76 5.01 -14.36
N ASP A 34 -15.01 6.21 -14.91
CA ASP A 34 -13.96 7.05 -15.48
C ASP A 34 -12.95 7.50 -14.41
N VAL A 35 -13.43 7.90 -13.22
CA VAL A 35 -12.55 8.30 -12.11
C VAL A 35 -11.74 7.11 -11.61
N ALA A 36 -12.36 5.93 -11.47
CA ALA A 36 -11.66 4.72 -11.07
C ALA A 36 -10.56 4.36 -12.07
N LYS A 37 -10.88 4.39 -13.37
CA LYS A 37 -9.91 4.11 -14.45
C LYS A 37 -8.76 5.12 -14.44
N PHE A 38 -9.07 6.41 -14.34
CA PHE A 38 -8.05 7.47 -14.32
C PHE A 38 -7.08 7.33 -13.14
N VAL A 39 -7.59 7.04 -11.94
CA VAL A 39 -6.74 6.84 -10.76
C VAL A 39 -5.93 5.54 -10.86
N ALA A 40 -6.52 4.49 -11.42
CA ALA A 40 -5.83 3.21 -11.64
C ALA A 40 -4.67 3.33 -12.64
N GLU A 41 -4.78 4.19 -13.66
CA GLU A 41 -3.74 4.44 -14.67
C GLU A 41 -2.64 5.42 -14.19
N CYS A 42 -2.75 5.97 -12.97
CA CYS A 42 -1.76 6.91 -12.45
C CYS A 42 -0.46 6.20 -12.04
N VAL A 43 0.62 6.43 -12.80
CA VAL A 43 1.95 5.82 -12.57
C VAL A 43 2.50 6.08 -11.16
N ILE A 44 2.31 7.29 -10.62
CA ILE A 44 2.76 7.65 -9.26
C ILE A 44 1.99 6.84 -8.22
N CYS A 45 0.67 6.74 -8.36
CA CYS A 45 -0.15 5.89 -7.50
C CYS A 45 0.25 4.42 -7.59
N GLN A 46 0.47 3.89 -8.81
CA GLN A 46 0.85 2.50 -9.02
C GLN A 46 2.21 2.16 -8.38
N ARG A 47 3.16 3.10 -8.38
CA ARG A 47 4.49 2.90 -7.79
C ARG A 47 4.53 3.06 -6.28
N GLN A 48 3.71 3.95 -5.72
CA GLN A 48 3.74 4.26 -4.28
C GLN A 48 2.67 3.55 -3.46
N LYS A 49 1.49 3.26 -4.02
CA LYS A 49 0.45 2.54 -3.29
C LYS A 49 0.78 1.06 -3.35
N TYR A 50 1.14 0.51 -2.21
CA TYR A 50 1.02 -0.92 -2.01
C TYR A 50 -0.46 -1.29 -2.01
N GLU A 51 -0.76 -2.48 -2.50
CA GLU A 51 -2.06 -3.10 -2.32
C GLU A 51 -2.28 -3.29 -0.81
N ALA A 52 -3.15 -2.48 -0.20
CA ALA A 52 -3.56 -2.63 1.20
C ALA A 52 -4.56 -3.80 1.38
N THR A 53 -4.67 -4.67 0.40
CA THR A 53 -5.33 -5.95 0.50
C THR A 53 -4.50 -6.86 1.39
N ARG A 54 -5.18 -7.66 2.21
CA ARG A 54 -4.51 -8.72 2.95
C ARG A 54 -3.78 -9.61 1.92
N PRO A 55 -2.55 -10.08 2.21
CA PRO A 55 -1.89 -11.03 1.34
C PRO A 55 -2.86 -12.17 1.03
N ALA A 56 -2.99 -12.49 -0.26
CA ALA A 56 -3.92 -13.49 -0.72
C ALA A 56 -3.47 -14.88 -0.23
N GLY A 57 -3.96 -15.31 0.92
CA GLY A 57 -3.69 -16.64 1.46
C GLY A 57 -3.70 -16.71 2.98
N LEU A 58 -3.84 -17.93 3.48
CA LEU A 58 -3.44 -18.25 4.84
C LEU A 58 -1.91 -18.20 4.90
N LEU A 59 -1.35 -17.68 5.99
CA LEU A 59 0.07 -17.87 6.27
C LEU A 59 0.36 -19.38 6.18
N GLN A 60 1.36 -19.78 5.41
CA GLN A 60 1.83 -21.16 5.41
C GLN A 60 2.87 -21.28 6.53
N PRO A 61 2.49 -21.80 7.72
CA PRO A 61 3.46 -22.01 8.78
C PRO A 61 4.47 -23.08 8.32
N LEU A 62 5.70 -22.94 8.79
CA LEU A 62 6.70 -24.01 8.68
C LEU A 62 6.19 -25.25 9.45
N PRO A 63 6.53 -26.47 9.00
CA PRO A 63 6.22 -27.68 9.76
C PRO A 63 6.84 -27.58 11.16
N VAL A 64 6.19 -28.22 12.14
CA VAL A 64 6.71 -28.27 13.51
C VAL A 64 7.92 -29.22 13.54
N PRO A 65 9.10 -28.78 14.01
CA PRO A 65 10.23 -29.68 14.16
C PRO A 65 9.93 -30.79 15.17
N THR A 66 10.38 -31.99 14.86
CA THR A 66 10.15 -33.23 15.62
C THR A 66 11.32 -33.59 16.55
N ALA A 67 12.48 -32.96 16.35
CA ALA A 67 13.67 -33.18 17.15
C ALA A 67 14.31 -31.86 17.61
N ILE A 68 15.13 -31.95 18.66
CA ILE A 68 15.94 -30.84 19.17
C ILE A 68 17.01 -30.51 18.12
N TRP A 69 17.24 -29.22 17.84
CA TRP A 69 18.22 -28.71 16.87
C TRP A 69 17.91 -28.95 15.39
N GLU A 70 16.67 -29.30 15.05
CA GLU A 70 16.24 -29.48 13.65
C GLU A 70 16.13 -28.14 12.92
N ASP A 71 15.61 -27.11 13.60
CA ASP A 71 15.48 -25.75 13.07
C ASP A 71 16.26 -24.75 13.93
N ILE A 72 17.05 -23.89 13.28
CA ILE A 72 17.78 -22.78 13.92
C ILE A 72 17.40 -21.48 13.22
N VAL A 73 16.84 -20.53 13.96
CA VAL A 73 16.52 -19.18 13.47
C VAL A 73 17.45 -18.18 14.14
N MET A 74 18.02 -17.28 13.35
CA MET A 74 18.90 -16.20 13.82
C MET A 74 18.32 -14.86 13.36
N ASP A 75 18.33 -13.87 14.25
CA ASP A 75 17.94 -12.50 13.95
C ASP A 75 18.93 -11.52 14.59
N PHE A 76 19.09 -10.33 13.99
CA PHE A 76 19.97 -9.29 14.48
C PHE A 76 19.16 -8.17 15.13
N ILE A 77 19.49 -7.86 16.39
CA ILE A 77 18.94 -6.68 17.06
C ILE A 77 19.76 -5.46 16.65
N VAL A 78 19.09 -4.46 16.07
CA VAL A 78 19.71 -3.16 15.70
C VAL A 78 19.28 -2.04 16.65
N GLY A 79 20.07 -0.98 16.74
CA GLY A 79 19.74 0.21 17.56
C GLY A 79 20.07 0.09 19.05
N LEU A 80 20.93 -0.86 19.43
CA LEU A 80 21.47 -0.95 20.78
C LEU A 80 22.36 0.26 21.06
N THR A 81 22.26 0.82 22.26
CA THR A 81 23.19 1.85 22.74
C THR A 81 24.60 1.29 22.72
N GLN A 82 25.58 2.07 22.30
CA GLN A 82 26.97 1.66 22.28
C GLN A 82 27.42 1.33 23.70
N ILE A 83 27.60 0.05 23.98
CA ILE A 83 28.21 -0.44 25.20
C ILE A 83 29.69 -0.56 24.87
N GLU A 84 30.55 0.21 25.52
CA GLU A 84 32.00 0.04 25.37
C GLU A 84 32.40 -1.33 25.94
N GLY A 85 32.72 -2.27 25.05
CA GLY A 85 33.23 -3.59 25.41
C GLY A 85 32.66 -4.73 24.58
N PHE A 86 33.02 -4.79 23.30
CA PHE A 86 33.95 -5.80 22.75
C PHE A 86 34.67 -5.20 21.54
#